data_AF-A0A357CQE5-F1
#
_entry.id   AF-A0A357CQE5-F1
#
_cell.length_a   1.000
_cell.length_b   1.000
_cell.length_c   1.000
_cell.angle_alpha   90.00
_cell.angle_beta   90.00
_cell.angle_gamma   90.00
#
_symmetry.space_group_name_H-M   'P 1'
#
loop_
_entity.id
_entity.type
_entity.pdbx_description
1 polymer ?
#
loop_
_entity_poly.entity_id
_entity_poly.type
_entity_poly.pdbx_seq_one_letter_code
_entity_poly.pdbx_strand_id
1 'polypeptide(L)'
;DTIEGNIAYGVPDATLEEVQQAAGIAGAHDFITRLPEGYDTIVGERGVGLSGGQKQRIALARALLKDPAILILDDTTSSVDLATEHAIQLNLRSVYKRKTTFIIAHRISAVRNA
;
A
#
# COMPACT_ATOMS: atom_id res chain seq x y z
N ASP A 1 -17.52 1.01 -1.61
CA ASP A 1 -16.66 0.15 -0.76
C ASP A 1 -15.80 1.08 0.10
N THR A 2 -15.50 0.75 1.35
CA THR A 2 -14.71 1.62 2.24
C THR A 2 -13.22 1.45 1.96
N ILE A 3 -12.36 2.31 2.54
CA ILE A 3 -10.91 2.12 2.46
C ILE A 3 -10.52 0.80 3.14
N GLU A 4 -11.09 0.50 4.31
CA GLU A 4 -10.90 -0.78 4.99
C GLU A 4 -11.27 -1.96 4.10
N GLY A 5 -12.47 -1.97 3.54
CA GLY A 5 -12.93 -3.04 2.64
C GLY A 5 -12.03 -3.19 1.42
N ASN A 6 -11.51 -2.08 0.89
CA ASN A 6 -10.53 -2.11 -0.18
C ASN A 6 -9.21 -2.77 0.24
N ILE A 7 -8.69 -2.52 1.43
CA ILE A 7 -7.44 -3.13 1.90
C ILE A 7 -7.66 -4.61 2.24
N ALA A 8 -8.75 -4.93 2.93
CA ALA A 8 -9.16 -6.28 3.32
C ALA A 8 -9.62 -7.17 2.15
N TYR A 9 -9.75 -6.61 0.95
CA TYR A 9 -10.24 -7.36 -0.21
C TYR A 9 -9.40 -8.63 -0.48
N GLY A 10 -10.07 -9.79 -0.42
CA GLY A 10 -9.45 -11.10 -0.59
C GLY A 10 -8.95 -11.74 0.71
N VAL A 11 -9.15 -11.10 1.86
CA VAL A 11 -8.87 -11.60 3.22
C VAL A 11 -10.10 -11.32 4.11
N PRO A 12 -11.17 -12.15 4.01
CA PRO A 12 -12.47 -11.84 4.62
C PRO A 12 -12.46 -11.75 6.15
N ASP A 13 -11.52 -12.43 6.79
CA ASP A 13 -11.38 -12.46 8.26
C ASP A 13 -10.33 -11.45 8.77
N ALA A 14 -9.86 -10.54 7.90
CA ALA A 14 -8.87 -9.54 8.30
C ALA A 14 -9.43 -8.64 9.41
N THR A 15 -8.67 -8.53 10.49
CA THR A 15 -8.97 -7.60 11.58
C THR A 15 -8.60 -6.17 11.18
N LEU A 16 -9.27 -5.19 11.79
CA LEU A 16 -8.91 -3.77 11.59
C LEU A 16 -7.44 -3.50 11.96
N GLU A 17 -6.91 -4.19 12.96
CA GLU A 17 -5.50 -4.06 13.35
C GLU A 17 -4.57 -4.52 12.20
N GLU A 18 -4.81 -5.67 11.59
CA GLU A 18 -4.02 -6.15 10.45
C GLU A 18 -4.12 -5.20 9.25
N VAL A 19 -5.31 -4.67 8.99
CA VAL A 19 -5.53 -3.64 7.96
C VAL A 19 -4.70 -2.38 8.26
N GLN A 20 -4.69 -1.92 9.50
CA GLN A 20 -3.90 -0.76 9.93
C GLN A 20 -2.40 -1.01 9.83
N GLN A 21 -1.93 -2.19 10.22
CA GLN A 21 -0.52 -2.58 10.08
C GLN A 21 -0.08 -2.59 8.61
N ALA A 22 -0.86 -3.23 7.73
CA ALA A 22 -0.58 -3.26 6.29
C ALA A 22 -0.59 -1.84 5.68
N ALA A 23 -1.55 -1.01 6.08
CA ALA A 23 -1.62 0.40 5.68
C ALA A 23 -0.42 1.21 6.19
N GLY A 24 0.09 0.93 7.39
CA GLY A 24 1.28 1.56 7.95
C GLY A 24 2.53 1.24 7.12
N ILE A 25 2.75 -0.04 6.81
CA ILE A 25 3.88 -0.47 5.98
C ILE A 25 3.80 0.17 4.59
N ALA A 26 2.62 0.22 3.99
CA ALA A 26 2.39 0.86 2.69
C ALA A 26 2.43 2.40 2.71
N GLY A 27 2.64 3.03 3.88
CA GLY A 27 2.63 4.48 4.04
C GLY A 27 1.25 5.11 3.79
N ALA A 28 0.17 4.34 3.94
CA ALA A 28 -1.19 4.79 3.74
C ALA A 28 -1.88 5.29 5.02
N HIS A 29 -1.50 4.73 6.19
CA HIS A 29 -2.17 4.99 7.47
C HIS A 29 -2.36 6.49 7.74
N ASP A 30 -1.30 7.29 7.65
CA ASP A 30 -1.34 8.72 7.99
C ASP A 30 -2.29 9.55 7.14
N PHE A 31 -2.49 9.21 5.86
CA PHE A 31 -3.45 9.96 5.05
C PHE A 31 -4.87 9.46 5.28
N ILE A 32 -5.05 8.17 5.55
CA ILE A 32 -6.35 7.57 5.83
C ILE A 32 -6.92 8.19 7.11
N THR A 33 -6.12 8.26 8.19
CA THR A 33 -6.55 8.84 9.47
C THR A 33 -6.86 10.34 9.42
N ARG A 34 -6.41 11.05 8.38
CA ARG A 34 -6.73 12.46 8.13
C ARG A 34 -8.02 12.66 7.34
N LEU A 35 -8.59 11.60 6.78
CA LEU A 35 -9.90 11.69 6.13
C LEU A 35 -10.99 11.81 7.20
N PRO A 36 -12.11 12.50 6.91
CA PRO A 36 -13.18 12.71 7.90
C PRO A 36 -13.71 11.41 8.54
N GLU A 37 -13.84 10.36 7.73
CA GLU A 37 -14.34 9.05 8.15
C GLU A 37 -13.22 8.02 8.31
N GLY A 38 -11.95 8.43 8.26
CA GLY A 38 -10.83 7.51 8.44
C GLY A 38 -10.87 6.30 7.48
N TYR A 39 -10.76 5.10 8.05
CA TYR A 39 -10.84 3.82 7.32
C TYR A 39 -12.25 3.52 6.76
N ASP A 40 -13.29 4.09 7.38
CA ASP A 40 -14.68 3.99 6.92
C ASP A 40 -15.00 4.90 5.74
N THR A 41 -14.04 5.75 5.32
CA THR A 41 -14.21 6.62 4.16
C THR A 41 -14.64 5.82 2.94
N ILE A 42 -15.80 6.17 2.39
CA ILE A 42 -16.36 5.53 1.20
C ILE A 42 -15.56 5.98 -0.01
N VAL A 43 -14.97 5.03 -0.73
CA VAL A 43 -14.33 5.27 -2.02
C VAL A 43 -15.35 4.96 -3.11
N GLY A 44 -15.67 5.95 -3.94
CA GLY A 44 -16.59 5.81 -5.08
C GLY A 44 -16.04 4.85 -6.16
N GLU A 45 -16.82 4.59 -7.22
CA GLU A 45 -16.36 3.77 -8.34
C GLU A 45 -14.99 4.25 -8.86
N ARG A 46 -14.05 3.32 -9.10
CA ARG A 46 -12.65 3.61 -9.49
C ARG A 46 -11.86 4.49 -8.51
N GLY A 47 -12.30 4.60 -7.25
CA GLY A 47 -11.62 5.38 -6.21
C GLY A 47 -11.72 6.89 -6.41
N VAL A 48 -12.83 7.39 -6.96
CA VAL A 48 -13.09 8.84 -7.04
C VAL A 48 -12.95 9.45 -5.64
N GLY A 49 -12.13 10.50 -5.52
CA GLY A 49 -11.80 11.17 -4.24
C GLY A 49 -10.37 10.92 -3.73
N LEU A 50 -9.63 9.97 -4.32
CA LEU A 50 -8.23 9.71 -3.98
C LEU A 50 -7.26 10.13 -5.10
N SER A 51 -6.10 10.65 -4.72
CA SER A 51 -4.99 10.88 -5.65
C SER A 51 -4.41 9.55 -6.17
N GLY A 52 -3.68 9.61 -7.29
CA GLY A 52 -3.02 8.41 -7.86
C GLY A 52 -2.12 7.70 -6.85
N GLY A 53 -1.28 8.45 -6.14
CA GLY A 53 -0.40 7.91 -5.09
C GLY A 53 -1.14 7.36 -3.86
N GLN A 54 -2.33 7.87 -3.52
CA GLN A 54 -3.17 7.28 -2.47
C GLN A 54 -3.74 5.93 -2.92
N LYS A 55 -4.22 5.83 -4.16
CA LYS A 55 -4.71 4.56 -4.73
C LYS A 55 -3.60 3.51 -4.79
N GLN A 56 -2.40 3.88 -5.23
CA GLN A 56 -1.25 2.99 -5.26
C GLN A 56 -0.91 2.45 -3.86
N ARG A 57 -0.88 3.31 -2.83
CA ARG A 57 -0.59 2.88 -1.45
C ARG A 57 -1.68 1.99 -0.85
N ILE A 58 -2.95 2.21 -1.19
CA ILE A 58 -4.04 1.29 -0.79
C ILE A 58 -3.88 -0.08 -1.48
N ALA A 59 -3.55 -0.09 -2.78
CA ALA A 59 -3.30 -1.34 -3.50
C ALA A 59 -2.08 -2.10 -2.95
N LEU A 60 -1.03 -1.38 -2.56
CA LEU A 60 0.13 -1.96 -1.87
C LEU A 60 -0.27 -2.55 -0.52
N ALA A 61 -1.03 -1.82 0.31
CA ALA A 61 -1.53 -2.33 1.58
C ALA A 61 -2.35 -3.61 1.40
N ARG A 62 -3.22 -3.68 0.40
CA ARG A 62 -3.96 -4.89 0.02
C ARG A 62 -3.03 -6.06 -0.32
N ALA A 63 -2.00 -5.81 -1.13
CA ALA A 63 -1.03 -6.84 -1.51
C ALA A 63 -0.23 -7.35 -0.31
N LEU A 64 0.11 -6.46 0.64
CA LEU A 64 0.82 -6.81 1.87
C LEU A 64 -0.06 -7.61 2.83
N LEU A 65 -1.31 -7.20 3.03
CA LEU A 65 -2.25 -7.90 3.91
C LEU A 65 -2.52 -9.33 3.44
N LYS A 66 -2.56 -9.56 2.13
CA LYS A 66 -2.70 -10.90 1.54
C LYS A 66 -1.52 -11.83 1.80
N ASP A 67 -0.40 -11.29 2.26
CA ASP A 67 0.83 -12.01 2.63
C ASP A 67 1.30 -13.07 1.59
N PRO A 68 1.35 -12.78 0.28
CA PRO A 68 1.65 -13.80 -0.72
C PRO A 68 3.11 -14.29 -0.63
N ALA A 69 3.38 -15.50 -1.13
CA ALA A 69 4.75 -16.04 -1.22
C ALA A 69 5.61 -15.30 -2.26
N ILE A 70 4.98 -14.82 -3.34
CA ILE A 70 5.60 -14.05 -4.41
C ILE A 70 4.92 -12.69 -4.50
N LEU A 71 5.69 -11.62 -4.43
CA LEU A 71 5.23 -10.24 -4.56
C LEU A 71 5.76 -9.65 -5.87
N ILE A 72 4.86 -9.11 -6.69
CA ILE A 72 5.23 -8.40 -7.94
C ILE A 72 4.80 -6.95 -7.78
N LEU A 73 5.76 -6.03 -7.83
CA LEU A 73 5.56 -4.59 -7.71
C LEU A 73 5.85 -3.96 -9.06
N ASP A 74 4.80 -3.58 -9.78
CA ASP A 74 4.89 -2.91 -11.08
C ASP A 74 4.68 -1.41 -10.91
N ASP A 75 5.77 -0.65 -10.91
CA ASP A 75 5.82 0.81 -10.85
C ASP A 75 4.90 1.43 -9.77
N THR A 76 4.84 0.78 -8.60
CA THR A 76 3.86 1.04 -7.54
C THR A 76 4.06 2.37 -6.80
N THR A 77 5.06 3.15 -7.17
CA THR A 77 5.42 4.44 -6.56
C THR A 77 5.53 5.59 -7.56
N SER A 78 5.22 5.38 -8.85
CA SER A 78 5.37 6.42 -9.87
C SER A 78 4.49 7.65 -9.69
N SER A 79 3.39 7.53 -8.95
CA SER A 79 2.48 8.64 -8.63
C SER A 79 2.75 9.26 -7.25
N VAL A 80 3.90 8.96 -6.64
CA VAL A 80 4.27 9.36 -5.27
C VAL A 80 5.50 10.27 -5.31
N ASP A 81 5.60 11.24 -4.40
CA ASP A 81 6.80 12.07 -4.28
C ASP A 81 8.01 11.27 -3.75
N LEU A 82 9.22 11.77 -4.01
CA LEU A 82 10.47 11.10 -3.66
C LEU A 82 10.62 10.77 -2.17
N ALA A 83 10.13 11.62 -1.28
CA ALA A 83 10.30 11.43 0.15
C ALA A 83 9.40 10.30 0.65
N THR A 84 8.13 10.31 0.20
CA THR A 84 7.17 9.25 0.50
C THR A 84 7.60 7.91 -0.11
N GLU A 85 8.12 7.92 -1.35
CA GLU A 85 8.67 6.71 -1.99
C GLU A 85 9.81 6.11 -1.16
N HIS A 86 10.75 6.94 -0.71
CA HIS A 86 11.87 6.49 0.12
C HIS A 86 11.41 5.89 1.46
N ALA A 87 10.42 6.52 2.12
CA ALA A 87 9.85 5.99 3.36
C ALA A 87 9.18 4.62 3.15
N ILE A 88 8.40 4.45 2.09
CA ILE A 88 7.78 3.17 1.74
C ILE A 88 8.84 2.09 1.49
N GLN A 89 9.90 2.42 0.75
CA GLN A 89 10.99 1.48 0.50
C GLN A 89 11.67 1.03 1.79
N LEU A 90 11.89 1.94 2.75
CA LEU A 90 12.45 1.58 4.05
C LEU A 90 11.53 0.63 4.82
N ASN A 91 10.22 0.87 4.81
CA ASN A 91 9.24 0.01 5.47
C ASN A 91 9.20 -1.40 4.85
N LEU A 92 9.29 -1.48 3.52
CA LEU A 92 9.24 -2.74 2.77
C LEU A 92 10.51 -3.60 2.91
N ARG A 93 11.64 -3.07 3.39
CA ARG A 93 12.89 -3.85 3.58
C ARG A 93 12.70 -5.12 4.40
N SER A 94 11.82 -5.08 5.40
CA SER A 94 11.53 -6.25 6.24
C SER A 94 10.69 -7.30 5.49
N VAL A 95 9.82 -6.86 4.59
CA VAL A 95 8.95 -7.69 3.75
C VAL A 95 9.79 -8.43 2.72
N TYR A 96 10.71 -7.73 2.04
CA TYR A 96 11.56 -8.30 1.00
C TYR A 96 12.44 -9.45 1.52
N LYS A 97 12.89 -9.39 2.78
CA LYS A 97 13.71 -10.45 3.39
C LYS A 97 12.98 -11.78 3.54
N ARG A 98 11.64 -11.78 3.55
CA ARG A 98 10.82 -12.97 3.80
C ARG A 98 10.15 -13.52 2.54
N LYS A 99 10.21 -12.81 1.42
CA LYS A 99 9.40 -13.09 0.22
C LYS A 99 10.20 -12.94 -1.05
N THR A 100 9.92 -13.80 -2.03
CA THR A 100 10.43 -13.59 -3.38
C THR A 100 9.72 -12.37 -3.98
N THR A 101 10.47 -11.31 -4.25
CA THR A 101 9.91 -10.04 -4.72
C THR A 101 10.47 -9.67 -6.08
N PHE A 102 9.60 -9.42 -7.06
CA PHE A 102 9.95 -8.84 -8.34
C PHE A 102 9.55 -7.38 -8.35
N ILE A 103 10.50 -6.48 -8.65
CA ILE A 103 10.26 -5.04 -8.71
C ILE A 103 10.53 -4.58 -10.14
N ILE A 104 9.51 -4.01 -10.77
CA ILE A 104 9.60 -3.33 -12.06
C ILE A 104 9.55 -1.84 -11.74
N ALA A 105 10.62 -1.11 -12.03
CA ALA A 105 10.72 0.30 -11.70
C ALA A 105 11.28 1.10 -12.87
N HIS A 106 10.68 2.27 -13.12
CA HIS A 106 11.20 3.25 -14.07
C HIS A 106 12.26 4.17 -13.46
N ARG A 107 12.50 4.09 -12.13
CA ARG A 107 13.48 4.89 -11.40
C ARG A 107 14.49 4.00 -10.67
N ILE A 108 15.77 4.17 -10.97
CA ILE A 108 16.89 3.42 -10.36
C ILE A 108 16.92 3.53 -8.83
N SER A 109 16.42 4.63 -8.26
CA SER A 109 16.32 4.83 -6.81
C SER A 109 15.48 3.76 -6.09
N ALA A 110 14.47 3.20 -6.75
CA ALA A 110 13.64 2.13 -6.19
C ALA A 110 14.35 0.77 -6.14
N VAL A 111 15.39 0.57 -6.96
CA VAL A 111 16.10 -0.73 -7.11
C VAL A 111 17.38 -0.78 -6.30
N ARG A 112 17.97 0.37 -5.94
CA ARG A 112 19.31 0.43 -5.32
C ARG A 112 19.42 -0.24 -3.94
N ASN A 113 18.30 -0.48 -3.27
CA ASN A 113 18.24 -1.03 -1.91
C ASN A 113 17.27 -2.24 -1.77
N ALA A 114 16.85 -2.81 -2.90
CA ALA A 114 16.00 -3.99 -2.95
C ALA A 114 16.77 -5.27 -2.62
#